data_AF-A0A4Y2P105-F1
#
_entry.id   AF-A0A4Y2P105-F1
#
_cell.length_a   1.000
_cell.length_b   1.000
_cell.length_c   1.000
_cell.angle_alpha   90.00
_cell.angle_beta   90.00
_cell.angle_gamma   90.00
#
_symmetry.space_group_name_H-M   'P 1'
#
loop_
_entity.id
_entity.type
_entity.pdbx_description
1 polymer ?
#
loop_
_entity_poly.entity_id
_entity_poly.type
_entity_poly.pdbx_seq_one_letter_code
_entity_poly.pdbx_strand_id
1 'polypeptide(L)' 'DQDPAALGEDVIAASKRAVDRRYALNPYLYTLFYRAHVNGSTVVRPLFHE' A
#
# COMPACT_ATOMS: atom_id res chain seq x y z
N ASP A 1 -14.19 18.07 5.79
CA ASP A 1 -12.96 17.31 6.10
C ASP A 1 -13.13 15.89 5.57
N GLN A 2 -12.06 15.24 5.11
CA GLN A 2 -12.06 13.85 4.58
C GLN A 2 -11.07 12.96 5.35
N ASP A 3 -10.50 13.45 6.45
CA ASP A 3 -9.76 12.60 7.37
C ASP A 3 -10.66 11.45 7.85
N PRO A 4 -10.19 10.19 7.87
CA PRO A 4 -10.96 9.06 8.39
C PRO A 4 -11.56 9.31 9.77
N ALA A 5 -10.88 10.04 10.65
CA ALA A 5 -11.36 10.41 11.98
C ALA A 5 -12.60 11.31 11.96
N ALA A 6 -12.84 12.02 10.85
CA ALA A 6 -14.00 12.88 10.65
C ALA A 6 -15.19 12.17 9.98
N LEU A 7 -15.06 10.90 9.59
CA LEU A 7 -16.04 10.18 8.75
C LEU A 7 -16.83 9.07 9.49
N GLY A 8 -16.66 8.95 10.81
CA GLY A 8 -17.39 8.00 11.66
C GLY A 8 -16.71 6.65 11.87
N GLU A 9 -17.24 5.84 12.79
CA GLU A 9 -16.57 4.65 13.32
C GLU A 9 -16.29 3.57 12.27
N ASP A 10 -17.25 3.32 11.35
CA ASP A 10 -17.08 2.32 10.29
C ASP A 10 -15.91 2.66 9.36
N VAL A 11 -15.78 3.93 9.00
CA VAL A 11 -14.67 4.42 8.16
C VAL A 11 -13.36 4.34 8.92
N ILE A 12 -13.32 4.75 10.19
CA ILE A 12 -12.14 4.62 11.05
C ILE A 12 -11.68 3.16 11.11
N ALA A 13 -12.59 2.22 11.35
CA ALA A 13 -12.28 0.80 11.44
C ALA A 13 -11.76 0.25 10.10
N ALA A 14 -12.36 0.62 8.98
CA ALA A 14 -11.89 0.26 7.65
C ALA A 14 -10.49 0.84 7.35
N SER A 15 -10.26 2.11 7.66
CA SER A 15 -8.98 2.79 7.45
C SER A 15 -7.86 2.18 8.28
N LYS A 16 -8.10 1.87 9.57
CA LYS A 16 -7.12 1.17 10.42
C LYS A 16 -6.69 -0.16 9.80
N ARG A 17 -7.64 -1.00 9.39
CA ARG A 17 -7.35 -2.29 8.72
C ARG A 17 -6.53 -2.12 7.45
N ALA A 18 -6.84 -1.12 6.62
CA ALA A 18 -6.11 -0.84 5.39
C ALA A 18 -4.66 -0.41 5.68
N VAL A 19 -4.47 0.47 6.66
CA VAL A 19 -3.14 0.95 7.09
C VAL A 19 -2.31 -0.18 7.70
N ASP A 20 -2.89 -0.98 8.60
CA ASP A 20 -2.22 -2.14 9.20
C ASP A 20 -1.72 -3.12 8.12
N ARG A 21 -2.57 -3.40 7.12
CA ARG A 21 -2.19 -4.25 5.99
C ARG A 21 -1.05 -3.65 5.17
N ARG A 22 -1.06 -2.34 4.92
CA ARG A 22 0.03 -1.64 4.23
C ARG A 22 1.34 -1.75 5.00
N TYR A 23 1.33 -1.52 6.32
CA TYR A 23 2.54 -1.62 7.14
C TYR A 23 3.07 -3.05 7.23
N ALA A 24 2.19 -4.06 7.26
CA ALA A 24 2.60 -5.47 7.17
C ALA A 24 3.31 -5.81 5.84
N LEU A 25 2.94 -5.14 4.73
CA LEU A 25 3.55 -5.32 3.41
C LEU A 25 4.78 -4.43 3.17
N ASN A 26 5.15 -3.54 4.09
CA ASN A 26 6.20 -2.55 3.86
C ASN A 26 7.58 -3.16 3.51
N PRO A 27 8.04 -4.27 4.15
CA PRO A 27 9.31 -4.90 3.75
C PRO A 27 9.29 -5.43 2.30
N TYR A 28 8.14 -5.97 1.87
CA TYR A 28 7.96 -6.45 0.50
C TYR A 28 7.95 -5.30 -0.50
N LEU A 29 7.16 -4.25 -0.23
CA LEU A 29 7.12 -3.04 -1.06
C LEU A 29 8.50 -2.38 -1.17
N TYR A 30 9.25 -2.31 -0.07
CA TYR A 30 10.62 -1.76 -0.08
C TYR A 30 11.56 -2.61 -0.94
N THR A 31 11.42 -3.93 -0.90
CA THR A 31 12.16 -4.84 -1.78
C THR A 31 11.80 -4.63 -3.26
N LEU A 32 10.52 -4.38 -3.58
CA LEU A 32 10.09 -4.04 -4.94
C LEU A 32 10.70 -2.72 -5.41
N PHE A 33 10.77 -1.70 -4.56
CA PHE A 33 11.44 -0.43 -4.88
C PHE A 33 12.94 -0.63 -5.13
N TYR A 34 13.60 -1.45 -4.31
CA TYR A 34 15.00 -1.81 -4.56
C TYR A 34 15.18 -2.45 -5.94
N ARG A 35 14.38 -3.47 -6.28
CA ARG A 35 14.43 -4.13 -7.60
C ARG A 35 14.13 -3.16 -8.75
N ALA A 36 13.16 -2.27 -8.57
CA ALA A 36 12.85 -1.23 -9.55
C ALA A 36 14.04 -0.29 -9.78
N HIS A 37 14.74 0.09 -8.71
CA HIS A 37 15.92 0.93 -8.79
C HIS A 37 17.11 0.25 -9.48
N VAL A 38 17.40 -1.02 -9.15
CA VAL A 38 18.58 -1.71 -9.71
C VAL A 38 18.36 -2.31 -11.10
N ASN A 39 17.15 -2.77 -11.40
CA ASN A 39 16.86 -3.55 -12.61
C ASN A 39 15.87 -2.87 -13.57
N GLY A 40 15.31 -1.71 -13.21
CA GLY A 40 14.28 -1.05 -14.00
C GLY A 40 12.92 -1.75 -14.00
N SER A 41 12.67 -2.67 -13.05
CA SER A 41 11.36 -3.33 -12.92
C SER A 41 10.27 -2.38 -12.42
N THR A 42 9.00 -2.76 -12.55
CA THR A 42 7.87 -2.01 -11.97
C THR A 42 7.52 -2.47 -10.56
N VAL A 43 7.02 -1.55 -9.71
CA VAL A 43 6.45 -1.86 -8.38
C VAL A 43 4.97 -2.18 -8.49
N VAL A 44 4.18 -1.23 -9.03
CA VAL A 44 2.80 -1.48 -9.44
C VAL A 44 2.85 -1.98 -10.89
N ARG A 45 2.32 -3.18 -11.13
CA ARG A 45 2.38 -3.84 -12.43
C ARG A 45 0.99 -4.22 -12.92
N PRO A 46 0.65 -3.98 -14.19
CA PRO A 46 -0.57 -4.53 -14.78
C PRO A 46 -0.46 -6.06 -14.89
N LEU A 47 -1.57 -6.78 -14.73
CA LEU A 47 -1.55 -8.25 -14.79
C LEU A 47 -1.00 -8.82 -16.12
N PHE A 48 -1.12 -8.09 -17.24
CA PHE A 48 -0.60 -8.55 -18.53
C PHE A 48 0.94 -8.45 -18.68
N HIS A 49 1.62 -7.79 -17.73
CA HIS A 49 3.08 -7.67 -17.68
C HIS A 49 3.72 -8.65 -16.68
N GLU A 50 2.93 -9.50 -16.01
CA GLU A 50 3.48 -10.61 -15.23
C GLU A 50 4.07 -11.71 -16.12
#